data_AF-A0A2P1K4Y0-F1
#
_entry.id   AF-A0A2P1K4Y0-F1
#
_cell.length_a   1.000
_cell.length_b   1.000
_cell.length_c   1.000
_cell.angle_alpha   90.00
_cell.angle_beta   90.00
_cell.angle_gamma   90.00
#
_symmetry.space_group_name_H-M   'P 1'
#
loop_
_entity.id
_entity.type
_entity.pdbx_description
1 polymer ?
#
loop_
_entity_poly.entity_id
_entity_poly.type
_entity_poly.pdbx_seq_one_letter_code
_entity_poly.pdbx_strand_id
1 'polypeptide(L)' 'SCLILTSAIAMKLGMVPFHFWFPEVLQGSPLTTGLLLSTIMKLPPITLLFMTHHSLNPTLLTCMAIMSAALGGW' A
#
# COMPACT_ATOMS: atom_id res chain seq x y z
N SER A 1 -15.39 -1.00 -11.98
CA SER A 1 -14.24 -1.47 -11.18
C SER A 1 -13.00 -1.55 -12.07
N CYS A 2 -11.90 -0.93 -11.66
CA CYS A 2 -10.68 -0.80 -12.46
C CYS A 2 -9.53 -1.58 -11.81
N LEU A 3 -9.05 -2.62 -12.48
CA LEU A 3 -7.90 -3.41 -12.01
C LEU A 3 -6.65 -2.55 -11.84
N ILE A 4 -6.37 -1.70 -12.83
CA ILE A 4 -5.18 -0.82 -12.87
C ILE A 4 -5.16 0.14 -11.68
N LEU A 5 -6.31 0.77 -11.37
CA LEU A 5 -6.40 1.70 -10.23
C LEU A 5 -6.16 0.96 -8.91
N THR A 6 -6.75 -0.23 -8.76
CA THR A 6 -6.60 -1.04 -7.54
C THR A 6 -5.15 -1.49 -7.35
N SER A 7 -4.47 -1.94 -8.42
CA SER A 7 -3.06 -2.31 -8.35
C SER A 7 -2.13 -1.11 -8.09
N ALA A 8 -2.42 0.06 -8.67
CA ALA A 8 -1.62 1.26 -8.47
C ALA A 8 -1.65 1.74 -7.01
N ILE A 9 -2.83 1.73 -6.38
CA ILE A 9 -2.98 2.07 -4.96
C ILE A 9 -2.28 1.02 -4.09
N ALA A 10 -2.45 -0.27 -4.40
CA ALA A 10 -1.81 -1.37 -3.67
C ALA A 10 -0.27 -1.29 -3.69
N MET A 11 0.33 -0.97 -4.84
CA MET A 11 1.78 -0.75 -4.96
C MET A 11 2.27 0.38 -4.04
N LYS A 12 1.54 1.50 -4.02
CA LYS A 12 1.94 2.69 -3.24
C LYS A 12 1.73 2.52 -1.74
N LEU A 13 0.76 1.70 -1.33
CA LEU A 13 0.55 1.32 0.07
C LEU A 13 1.54 0.25 0.56
N GLY A 14 2.18 -0.47 -0.36
CA GLY A 14 3.05 -1.60 -0.04
C GLY A 14 2.29 -2.86 0.34
N MET A 15 1.09 -3.09 -0.21
CA MET A 15 0.33 -4.33 0.01
C MET A 15 0.97 -5.51 -0.72
N VAL A 16 0.76 -6.74 -0.24
CA VAL A 16 1.21 -7.95 -0.96
C VAL A 16 0.61 -8.02 -2.37
N PRO A 17 1.40 -8.31 -3.43
CA PRO A 17 2.81 -8.75 -3.45
C PRO A 17 3.85 -7.61 -3.57
N PHE A 18 3.46 -6.35 -3.49
CA PHE A 18 4.29 -5.17 -3.77
C PHE A 18 4.98 -4.58 -2.52
N HIS A 19 5.17 -5.36 -1.46
CA HIS A 19 5.75 -4.87 -0.21
C HIS A 19 7.29 -4.82 -0.21
N PHE A 20 7.93 -5.52 -1.16
CA PHE A 20 9.40 -5.71 -1.24
C PHE A 20 10.22 -4.48 -1.65
N TRP A 21 9.64 -3.31 -1.81
CA TRP A 21 10.44 -2.09 -2.01
C TRP A 21 10.66 -1.34 -0.68
N PHE A 22 9.79 -1.59 0.30
CA PHE A 22 9.69 -0.75 1.48
C PHE A 22 10.73 -1.07 2.56
N PRO A 23 11.03 -2.35 2.90
CA PRO A 23 12.09 -2.70 3.85
C PRO A 23 13.48 -2.17 3.46
N GLU A 24 13.84 -2.28 2.19
CA GLU A 24 15.13 -1.88 1.63
C GLU A 24 15.28 -0.35 1.66
N VAL A 25 14.21 0.37 1.29
CA VAL A 25 14.18 1.84 1.36
C VAL A 25 14.25 2.30 2.82
N LEU A 26 13.55 1.66 3.74
CA LEU A 26 13.64 1.96 5.17
C LEU A 26 15.06 1.78 5.70
N GLN A 27 15.70 0.64 5.38
CA GLN A 27 17.04 0.31 5.83
C GLN A 27 18.11 1.27 5.27
N GLY A 28 17.95 1.74 4.02
CA GLY A 28 18.88 2.66 3.37
C GLY A 28 18.66 4.14 3.71
N SER A 29 17.57 4.49 4.42
CA SER A 29 17.18 5.88 4.67
C SER A 29 17.51 6.37 6.09
N PRO A 30 17.81 7.67 6.29
CA PRO A 30 17.84 8.27 7.62
C PRO A 30 16.57 8.01 8.41
N LEU A 31 16.69 7.96 9.76
CA LEU A 31 15.55 7.69 10.64
C LEU A 31 14.37 8.65 10.41
N THR A 32 14.64 9.94 10.23
CA THR A 32 13.60 10.95 10.00
C THR A 32 12.85 10.70 8.69
N THR A 33 13.54 10.35 7.61
CA THR A 33 12.90 10.01 6.33
C THR A 33 12.13 8.70 6.40
N GLY A 34 12.64 7.69 7.10
CA GLY A 34 11.93 6.43 7.32
C GLY A 34 10.65 6.60 8.14
N LEU A 35 10.68 7.46 9.16
CA LEU A 35 9.49 7.83 9.93
C LEU A 35 8.45 8.57 9.08
N LEU A 36 8.87 9.54 8.26
CA LEU A 36 7.97 10.25 7.34
C LEU A 36 7.36 9.30 6.31
N LEU A 37 8.16 8.38 5.76
CA LEU A 37 7.73 7.40 4.77
C LEU A 37 6.71 6.40 5.36
N SER A 38 6.95 5.93 6.58
CA SER A 38 6.08 4.96 7.26
C SER A 38 4.78 5.54 7.80
N THR A 39 4.68 6.87 7.97
CA THR A 39 3.50 7.54 8.53
C THR A 39 2.80 8.43 7.51
N ILE A 40 3.38 9.60 7.22
CA ILE A 40 2.74 10.66 6.45
C ILE A 40 2.54 10.23 4.99
N MET A 41 3.50 9.53 4.39
CA MET A 41 3.42 9.14 2.98
C MET A 41 2.39 8.04 2.71
N LYS A 42 1.87 7.35 3.75
CA LYS A 42 0.73 6.43 3.64
C LYS A 42 -0.63 7.17 3.60
N LEU A 43 -0.74 8.40 4.08
CA LEU A 43 -2.02 9.12 4.11
C LEU A 43 -2.58 9.42 2.70
N PRO A 44 -1.83 9.98 1.74
CA PRO A 44 -2.36 10.27 0.40
C PRO A 44 -2.94 9.06 -0.36
N PRO A 45 -2.28 7.87 -0.38
CA PRO A 45 -2.89 6.72 -1.03
C PRO A 45 -4.11 6.17 -0.28
N ILE A 46 -4.18 6.29 1.05
CA ILE A 46 -5.38 5.92 1.84
C ILE A 46 -6.56 6.85 1.50
N THR A 47 -6.32 8.17 1.38
CA THR A 47 -7.39 9.11 1.01
C THR A 47 -7.90 8.85 -0.41
N LEU A 48 -7.00 8.54 -1.36
CA LEU A 48 -7.40 8.15 -2.71
C LEU A 48 -8.21 6.84 -2.73
N LEU A 49 -7.82 5.85 -1.93
CA LEU A 49 -8.57 4.59 -1.78
C LEU A 49 -10.01 4.88 -1.32
N PHE A 50 -10.18 5.74 -0.31
CA PHE A 50 -11.48 6.12 0.21
C PHE A 50 -12.33 6.88 -0.82
N MET A 51 -11.75 7.91 -1.46
CA MET A 51 -12.46 8.74 -2.45
C MET A 51 -12.86 7.95 -3.70
N THR A 52 -12.07 6.95 -4.09
CA THR A 52 -12.29 6.17 -5.31
C THR A 52 -12.89 4.78 -5.06
N HIS A 53 -13.39 4.49 -3.85
CA HIS A 53 -13.81 3.14 -3.46
C HIS A 53 -14.80 2.48 -4.46
N HIS A 54 -15.72 3.27 -5.03
CA HIS A 54 -16.72 2.82 -6.00
C HIS A 54 -16.10 2.31 -7.33
N SER A 55 -14.88 2.76 -7.64
CA SER A 55 -14.15 2.42 -8.85
C SER A 55 -13.13 1.29 -8.65
N LEU A 56 -12.94 0.78 -7.43
CA LEU A 56 -11.98 -0.28 -7.13
C LEU A 56 -12.54 -1.68 -7.42
N ASN A 57 -11.65 -2.68 -7.50
CA ASN A 57 -12.03 -4.08 -7.52
C ASN A 57 -12.02 -4.64 -6.08
N PRO A 58 -13.19 -4.87 -5.46
CA PRO A 58 -13.27 -5.29 -4.06
C PRO A 58 -12.68 -6.68 -3.82
N THR A 59 -12.90 -7.63 -4.73
CA THR A 59 -12.37 -9.00 -4.61
C THR A 59 -10.84 -9.02 -4.64
N LEU A 60 -10.23 -8.24 -5.54
CA LEU A 60 -8.77 -8.11 -5.59
C LEU A 60 -8.25 -7.46 -4.29
N LEU A 61 -8.87 -6.36 -3.86
CA LEU A 61 -8.46 -5.62 -2.68
C LEU A 61 -8.53 -6.47 -1.40
N THR A 62 -9.60 -7.25 -1.21
CA THR A 62 -9.76 -8.14 -0.05
C THR A 62 -8.75 -9.27 -0.07
N CYS A 63 -8.49 -9.89 -1.23
CA CYS A 63 -7.42 -10.88 -1.36
C CYS A 63 -6.06 -10.32 -0.98
N MET A 64 -5.69 -9.13 -1.49
CA MET A 64 -4.43 -8.46 -1.14
C MET A 64 -4.37 -8.12 0.35
N ALA A 65 -5.47 -7.64 0.95
CA ALA A 65 -5.52 -7.31 2.37
C ALA A 65 -5.34 -8.54 3.28
N ILE A 66 -6.00 -9.67 2.94
CA ILE A 66 -5.85 -10.93 3.68
C ILE A 66 -4.41 -11.45 3.57
N MET A 67 -3.81 -11.39 2.38
CA MET A 67 -2.43 -11.81 2.18
C MET A 67 -1.44 -10.92 2.93
N SER A 68 -1.64 -9.59 2.94
CA SER A 68 -0.85 -8.66 3.76
C SER A 68 -0.90 -9.04 5.24
N ALA A 69 -2.09 -9.25 5.79
CA ALA A 69 -2.25 -9.65 7.19
C ALA A 69 -1.58 -11.00 7.50
N ALA A 70 -1.65 -11.97 6.59
CA ALA A 70 -1.06 -13.30 6.79
C ALA A 70 0.47 -13.33 6.71
N LEU A 71 1.07 -12.57 5.79
CA LEU A 71 2.52 -12.58 5.52
C LEU A 71 3.29 -11.50 6.30
N GLY A 72 2.61 -10.69 7.12
CA GLY A 72 3.21 -9.50 7.71
C GLY A 72 3.57 -8.45 6.65
N GLY A 73 2.91 -8.50 5.49
CA GLY A 73 2.90 -7.39 4.56
C GLY A 73 2.20 -6.22 5.24
N TRP A 74 2.86 -5.07 5.21
CA TRP A 74 2.35 -3.80 5.75
C TRP A 74 0.91 -3.49 5.34
#